data_AF-A0A523WXE0-F1
#
_entry.id   AF-A0A523WXE0-F1
#
_cell.length_a   1.000
_cell.length_b   1.000
_cell.length_c   1.000
_cell.angle_alpha   90.00
_cell.angle_beta   90.00
_cell.angle_gamma   90.00
#
_symmetry.space_group_name_H-M   'P 1'
#
loop_
_entity.id
_entity.type
_entity.pdbx_description
1 polymer ?
#
loop_
_entity_poly.entity_id
_entity_poly.type
_entity_poly.pdbx_seq_one_letter_code
_entity_poly.pdbx_strand_id
1 'polypeptide(L)'
;MGKIEESRAKSVEKINRDYNRSLRKIAKTPIDFNTRRISDFHSGCGPGSMDGIAHLIDMNSGRKIASLTVILHYTAYGLARPVVWDGLTCYCGIIVDRPIPASIFVKKVKEGLRGRPCFLPYVETPNFSAKDVLKNRADWNRLLDDLNGDDSLRGLMRRLPTEKTIHGIDERYQAGRNKIWSYKLDDWDDNYRTPCQIIPLGNRTLIATRHMVENPRRIEQAVKAINRISDHVMNYGYNKLSIGRIPQRWANDVIELVKHYATPPETPAADMVSEPETTSKPYTQKAEQMEAMGLQMCPVCGAETSPEMRFCGECGVNLVSKGGVSTCPRCGAETHLRMSFCGSCGVRLKP
;
A
#
# COMPACT_ATOMS: atom_id res chain seq x y z
N MET A 1 9.70 29.50 8.85
CA MET A 1 8.83 28.32 9.00
C MET A 1 7.75 28.62 10.02
N GLY A 2 6.49 28.36 9.69
CA GLY A 2 5.37 28.58 10.62
C GLY A 2 5.38 27.57 11.78
N LYS A 3 4.72 27.89 12.91
CA LYS A 3 4.63 27.00 14.09
C LYS A 3 4.11 25.59 13.76
N ILE A 4 3.27 25.47 12.72
CA ILE A 4 2.72 24.19 12.23
C ILE A 4 3.83 23.35 11.56
N GLU A 5 4.64 23.95 10.71
CA GLU A 5 5.75 23.30 10.00
C GLU A 5 6.84 22.84 10.98
N GLU A 6 7.15 23.65 11.98
CA GLU A 6 8.09 23.30 13.05
C GLU A 6 7.59 22.08 13.84
N SER A 7 6.30 22.05 14.20
CA SER A 7 5.72 20.90 14.89
C SER A 7 5.71 19.65 14.02
N ARG A 8 5.46 19.78 12.71
CA ARG A 8 5.52 18.69 11.73
C ARG A 8 6.94 18.11 11.66
N ALA A 9 7.94 18.97 11.50
CA ALA A 9 9.35 18.57 11.42
C ALA A 9 9.79 17.78 12.68
N LYS A 10 9.43 18.26 13.88
CA LYS A 10 9.73 17.58 15.14
C LYS A 10 9.14 16.16 15.21
N SER A 11 7.90 15.97 14.76
CA SER A 11 7.29 14.63 14.74
C SER A 11 7.91 13.70 13.70
N VAL A 12 8.25 14.23 12.51
CA VAL A 12 8.96 13.47 11.47
C VAL A 12 10.32 13.01 11.99
N GLU A 13 11.10 13.92 12.57
CA GLU A 13 12.41 13.60 13.17
C GLU A 13 12.29 12.57 14.30
N LYS A 14 11.24 12.67 15.13
CA LYS A 14 11.00 11.70 16.21
C LYS A 14 10.77 10.29 15.66
N ILE A 15 9.89 10.14 14.66
CA ILE A 15 9.62 8.83 14.03
C ILE A 15 10.91 8.27 13.40
N ASN A 16 11.61 9.08 12.60
CA ASN A 16 12.85 8.64 11.96
C ASN A 16 13.91 8.22 12.99
N ARG A 17 14.05 8.98 14.09
CA ARG A 17 14.97 8.64 15.19
C ARG A 17 14.61 7.31 15.86
N ASP A 18 13.33 7.07 16.12
CA ASP A 18 12.88 5.81 16.72
C ASP A 18 13.04 4.62 15.76
N TYR A 19 12.82 4.81 14.46
CA TYR A 19 13.06 3.78 13.44
C TYR A 19 14.55 3.43 13.37
N ASN A 20 15.43 4.42 13.24
CA ASN A 20 16.88 4.23 13.30
C ASN A 20 17.32 3.49 14.57
N ARG A 21 16.78 3.89 15.72
CA ARG A 21 17.08 3.22 17.00
C ARG A 21 16.64 1.75 17.02
N SER A 22 15.47 1.43 16.49
CA SER A 22 14.94 0.05 16.48
C SER A 22 15.65 -0.84 15.46
N LEU A 23 16.05 -0.27 14.32
CA LEU A 23 16.59 -1.02 13.19
C LEU A 23 18.13 -1.06 13.14
N ARG A 24 18.84 -0.27 13.96
CA ARG A 24 20.32 -0.17 13.97
C ARG A 24 21.10 -1.50 14.02
N LYS A 25 20.50 -2.57 14.54
CA LYS A 25 21.15 -3.89 14.63
C LYS A 25 20.97 -4.74 13.37
N ILE A 26 20.03 -4.39 12.50
CA ILE A 26 19.63 -5.19 11.34
C ILE A 26 19.69 -4.42 10.02
N ALA A 27 19.75 -3.09 10.05
CA ALA A 27 19.81 -2.23 8.87
C ALA A 27 20.96 -1.23 8.97
N LYS A 28 21.40 -0.71 7.82
CA LYS A 28 22.29 0.45 7.76
C LYS A 28 21.58 1.68 8.31
N THR A 29 22.34 2.50 9.04
CA THR A 29 21.86 3.75 9.64
C THR A 29 22.87 4.87 9.36
N PRO A 30 22.45 6.13 9.12
CA PRO A 30 21.07 6.61 9.19
C PRO A 30 20.20 6.09 8.03
N ILE A 31 18.94 5.75 8.35
CA ILE A 31 17.94 5.34 7.36
C ILE A 31 17.52 6.58 6.56
N ASP A 32 17.54 6.45 5.24
CA ASP A 32 17.07 7.48 4.32
C ASP A 32 15.54 7.59 4.37
N PHE A 33 15.02 8.83 4.35
CA PHE A 33 13.59 9.09 4.44
C PHE A 33 13.18 10.35 3.67
N ASN A 34 11.95 10.36 3.17
CA ASN A 34 11.31 11.54 2.58
C ASN A 34 9.87 11.69 3.08
N THR A 35 9.38 12.92 3.12
CA THR A 35 7.97 13.22 3.39
C THR A 35 7.16 13.16 2.10
N ARG A 36 5.95 12.61 2.15
CA ARG A 36 5.02 12.47 1.03
C ARG A 36 3.65 13.01 1.39
N ARG A 37 2.84 13.41 0.41
CA ARG A 37 1.41 13.63 0.64
C ARG A 37 0.68 12.30 0.51
N ILE A 38 -0.32 12.07 1.36
CA ILE A 38 -1.07 10.81 1.34
C ILE A 38 -2.22 10.81 0.35
N SER A 39 -2.55 11.95 -0.27
CA SER A 39 -3.39 11.96 -1.49
C SER A 39 -2.90 10.97 -2.55
N ASP A 40 -1.60 10.65 -2.51
CA ASP A 40 -0.92 9.74 -3.43
C ASP A 40 -1.12 8.26 -3.05
N PHE A 41 -1.84 7.96 -1.95
CA PHE A 41 -2.07 6.61 -1.41
C PHE A 41 -3.52 6.42 -0.94
N HIS A 42 -4.11 5.25 -1.24
CA HIS A 42 -5.47 4.91 -0.81
C HIS A 42 -5.48 4.49 0.67
N SER A 43 -5.20 5.42 1.59
CA SER A 43 -5.00 5.16 3.01
C SER A 43 -6.22 4.59 3.77
N GLY A 44 -7.38 4.45 3.11
CA GLY A 44 -8.63 3.94 3.71
C GLY A 44 -9.23 4.86 4.78
N CYS A 45 -8.52 5.93 5.13
CA CYS A 45 -9.02 7.03 5.93
C CYS A 45 -9.63 8.03 4.94
N GLY A 46 -10.87 8.47 5.19
CA GLY A 46 -11.61 9.38 4.28
C GLY A 46 -10.89 10.69 3.97
N PRO A 47 -11.51 11.60 3.19
CA PRO A 47 -10.87 12.81 2.70
C PRO A 47 -10.34 13.67 3.86
N GLY A 48 -9.02 13.86 3.88
CA GLY A 48 -8.26 14.67 4.83
C GLY A 48 -6.79 14.70 4.41
N SER A 49 -6.11 15.83 4.63
CA SER A 49 -4.72 16.07 4.20
C SER A 49 -3.71 15.30 5.04
N MET A 50 -3.67 13.97 4.98
CA MET A 50 -2.65 13.23 5.74
C MET A 50 -1.26 13.36 5.10
N ASP A 51 -0.22 13.27 5.92
CA ASP A 51 1.18 13.27 5.48
C ASP A 51 1.80 11.89 5.68
N GLY A 52 2.69 11.49 4.80
CA GLY A 52 3.42 10.23 4.87
C GLY A 52 4.90 10.46 5.13
N ILE A 53 5.54 9.55 5.88
CA ILE A 53 7.01 9.44 5.90
C ILE A 53 7.37 8.13 5.23
N ALA A 54 8.02 8.21 4.07
CA ALA A 54 8.57 7.06 3.40
C ALA A 54 10.02 6.85 3.81
N HIS A 55 10.42 5.61 4.08
CA HIS A 55 11.80 5.25 4.39
C HIS A 55 12.27 4.15 3.44
N LEU A 56 13.55 4.21 3.04
CA LEU A 56 14.24 3.12 2.36
C LEU A 56 15.21 2.45 3.35
N ILE A 57 14.89 1.22 3.74
CA ILE A 57 15.61 0.47 4.76
C ILE A 57 16.55 -0.52 4.07
N ASP A 58 17.85 -0.21 4.05
CA ASP A 58 18.90 -1.10 3.55
C ASP A 58 19.31 -2.10 4.65
N MET A 59 18.82 -3.34 4.53
CA MET A 59 19.08 -4.40 5.50
C MET A 59 20.51 -4.91 5.41
N ASN A 60 21.06 -5.40 6.52
CA ASN A 60 22.36 -6.07 6.55
C ASN A 60 22.38 -7.36 5.70
N SER A 61 21.20 -7.92 5.38
CA SER A 61 21.05 -9.02 4.42
C SER A 61 21.21 -8.60 2.95
N GLY A 62 21.39 -7.31 2.67
CA GLY A 62 21.43 -6.74 1.32
C GLY A 62 20.06 -6.43 0.71
N ARG A 63 18.97 -6.80 1.39
CA ARG A 63 17.59 -6.50 0.94
C ARG A 63 17.21 -5.07 1.25
N LYS A 64 16.52 -4.41 0.32
CA LYS A 64 15.95 -3.08 0.52
C LYS A 64 14.45 -3.20 0.80
N ILE A 65 14.00 -2.71 1.96
CA ILE A 65 12.59 -2.70 2.35
C ILE A 65 12.12 -1.25 2.35
N ALA A 66 11.06 -0.96 1.60
CA ALA A 66 10.41 0.35 1.67
C ALA A 66 9.37 0.35 2.79
N SER A 67 9.22 1.48 3.48
CA SER A 67 8.11 1.69 4.42
C SER A 67 7.44 3.03 4.19
N LEU A 68 6.14 3.11 4.48
CA LEU A 68 5.36 4.34 4.49
C LEU A 68 4.60 4.43 5.80
N THR A 69 4.87 5.48 6.57
CA THR A 69 4.17 5.77 7.83
C THR A 69 3.19 6.89 7.62
N VAL A 70 1.90 6.60 7.78
CA VAL A 70 0.83 7.59 7.75
C VAL A 70 0.89 8.43 9.02
N ILE A 71 0.96 9.74 8.87
CA ILE A 71 0.91 10.72 9.95
C ILE A 71 -0.44 11.39 9.93
N LEU A 72 -1.13 11.30 11.06
CA LEU A 72 -2.33 12.06 11.34
C LEU A 72 -1.95 13.40 11.96
N HIS A 73 -2.61 14.48 11.53
CA HIS A 73 -2.51 15.77 12.19
C HIS A 73 -3.86 16.30 12.64
N TYR A 74 -3.92 16.82 13.86
CA TYR A 74 -5.16 17.31 14.48
C TYR A 74 -4.87 18.24 15.64
N THR A 75 -5.87 19.03 16.06
CA THR A 75 -5.77 19.85 17.27
C THR A 75 -6.40 19.11 18.44
N ALA A 76 -5.60 18.53 19.33
CA ALA A 76 -6.11 17.68 20.42
C ALA A 76 -7.03 18.40 21.43
N TYR A 77 -7.11 19.74 21.41
CA TYR A 77 -7.74 20.55 22.46
C TYR A 77 -8.33 21.89 21.95
N GLY A 78 -9.02 21.86 20.80
CA GLY A 78 -9.58 23.06 20.18
C GLY A 78 -8.51 23.94 19.49
N LEU A 79 -8.95 24.99 18.80
CA LEU A 79 -8.09 25.83 17.94
C LEU A 79 -6.96 26.57 18.70
N ALA A 80 -7.01 26.62 20.04
CA ALA A 80 -6.07 27.35 20.88
C ALA A 80 -4.80 26.56 21.31
N ARG A 81 -4.61 25.32 20.85
CA ARG A 81 -3.48 24.44 21.21
C ARG A 81 -2.65 24.01 20.00
N PRO A 82 -1.37 23.57 20.19
CA PRO A 82 -0.51 23.16 19.07
C PRO A 82 -1.11 21.98 18.29
N VAL A 83 -0.88 21.98 16.98
CA VAL A 83 -1.22 20.86 16.10
C VAL A 83 -0.41 19.64 16.52
N VAL A 84 -1.09 18.54 16.79
CA VAL A 84 -0.49 17.25 17.13
C VAL A 84 -0.27 16.48 15.84
N TRP A 85 0.92 15.90 15.69
CA TRP A 85 1.32 15.06 14.57
C TRP A 85 1.72 13.70 15.11
N ASP A 86 0.99 12.64 14.76
CA ASP A 86 1.21 11.30 15.30
C ASP A 86 1.10 10.22 14.22
N GLY A 87 1.94 9.19 14.32
CA GLY A 87 1.91 8.06 13.39
C GLY A 87 0.64 7.24 13.60
N LEU A 88 -0.09 6.93 12.54
CA LEU A 88 -1.33 6.17 12.58
C LEU A 88 -1.10 4.71 12.17
N THR A 89 -0.69 4.50 10.92
CA THR A 89 -0.48 3.19 10.31
C THR A 89 0.84 3.19 9.57
N CYS A 90 1.62 2.11 9.70
CA CYS A 90 2.83 1.90 8.94
C CYS A 90 2.66 0.69 8.01
N TYR A 91 3.02 0.91 6.75
CA TYR A 91 3.13 -0.10 5.71
C TYR A 91 4.60 -0.37 5.46
N CYS A 92 4.98 -1.63 5.28
CA CYS A 92 6.33 -2.01 4.90
C CYS A 92 6.23 -3.04 3.77
N GLY A 93 7.17 -3.03 2.82
CA GLY A 93 7.21 -4.06 1.80
C GLY A 93 8.47 -4.12 0.97
N ILE A 94 8.57 -5.22 0.25
CA ILE A 94 9.64 -5.55 -0.70
C ILE A 94 9.04 -6.33 -1.86
N ILE A 95 9.66 -6.24 -3.03
CA ILE A 95 9.40 -7.12 -4.17
C ILE A 95 10.65 -7.99 -4.33
N VAL A 96 10.47 -9.31 -4.35
CA VAL A 96 11.54 -10.29 -4.54
C VAL A 96 11.43 -10.98 -5.90
N ASP A 97 12.56 -11.33 -6.50
CA ASP A 97 12.64 -11.94 -7.83
C ASP A 97 12.40 -13.46 -7.82
N ARG A 98 11.27 -13.84 -7.21
CA ARG A 98 10.77 -15.21 -7.20
C ARG A 98 9.24 -15.17 -7.19
N PRO A 99 8.54 -15.89 -8.10
CA PRO A 99 7.09 -16.00 -8.04
C PRO A 99 6.64 -17.01 -6.97
N ILE A 100 5.35 -16.98 -6.62
CA ILE A 100 4.66 -17.98 -5.79
C ILE A 100 3.33 -18.36 -6.46
N PRO A 101 2.78 -19.57 -6.27
CA PRO A 101 1.65 -20.04 -7.05
C PRO A 101 0.35 -19.25 -6.86
N ALA A 102 0.14 -18.67 -5.69
CA ALA A 102 -1.08 -17.93 -5.36
C ALA A 102 -0.81 -16.87 -4.28
N SER A 103 -1.71 -15.90 -4.15
CA SER A 103 -1.64 -14.91 -3.09
C SER A 103 -1.85 -15.55 -1.71
N ILE A 104 -1.12 -15.05 -0.72
CA ILE A 104 -1.18 -15.48 0.67
C ILE A 104 -1.45 -14.25 1.54
N PHE A 105 -2.22 -14.42 2.60
CA PHE A 105 -2.47 -13.38 3.60
C PHE A 105 -2.50 -13.96 4.99
N VAL A 106 -2.29 -13.11 6.00
CA VAL A 106 -2.23 -13.55 7.40
C VAL A 106 -3.55 -13.26 8.10
N LYS A 107 -4.08 -14.23 8.83
CA LYS A 107 -5.27 -14.08 9.65
C LYS A 107 -5.01 -14.56 11.06
N LYS A 108 -5.58 -13.87 12.05
CA LYS A 108 -5.62 -14.38 13.41
C LYS A 108 -6.76 -15.39 13.56
N VAL A 109 -6.46 -16.67 13.40
CA VAL A 109 -7.45 -17.74 13.52
C VAL A 109 -7.48 -18.25 14.96
N LYS A 110 -8.68 -18.40 15.54
CA LYS A 110 -8.86 -18.98 16.88
C LYS A 110 -8.80 -20.50 16.83
N GLU A 111 -7.79 -21.07 17.48
CA GLU A 111 -7.72 -22.50 17.77
C GLU A 111 -7.79 -22.71 19.28
N GLY A 112 -8.95 -23.19 19.75
CA GLY A 112 -9.24 -23.25 21.18
C GLY A 112 -9.32 -21.86 21.81
N LEU A 113 -8.66 -21.67 22.96
CA LEU A 113 -8.73 -20.44 23.76
C LEU A 113 -7.83 -19.29 23.24
N ARG A 114 -6.92 -19.56 22.31
CA ARG A 114 -5.94 -18.57 21.82
C ARG A 114 -5.99 -18.44 20.30
N GLY A 115 -5.99 -17.19 19.84
CA GLY A 115 -5.82 -16.87 18.42
C GLY A 115 -4.35 -16.89 18.04
N ARG A 116 -4.01 -17.54 16.92
CA ARG A 116 -2.67 -17.57 16.35
C ARG A 116 -2.67 -16.98 14.93
N PRO A 117 -1.61 -16.26 14.53
CA PRO A 117 -1.47 -15.83 13.15
C PRO A 117 -1.20 -17.04 12.25
N CYS A 118 -2.04 -17.22 11.24
CA CYS A 118 -1.92 -18.25 10.22
C CYS A 118 -1.76 -17.60 8.85
N PHE A 119 -0.86 -18.13 8.03
CA PHE A 119 -0.73 -17.80 6.61
C PHE A 119 -1.73 -18.65 5.85
N LEU A 120 -2.61 -18.02 5.08
CA LEU A 120 -3.69 -18.68 4.35
C LEU A 120 -3.61 -18.31 2.87
N PRO A 121 -3.90 -19.23 1.95
CA PRO A 121 -4.08 -18.89 0.54
C PRO A 121 -5.32 -18.00 0.38
N TYR A 122 -5.24 -17.06 -0.56
CA TYR A 122 -6.41 -16.28 -0.96
C TYR A 122 -7.38 -17.15 -1.76
N VAL A 123 -8.58 -17.35 -1.23
CA VAL A 123 -9.65 -18.10 -1.87
C VAL A 123 -10.87 -17.19 -1.98
N GLU A 124 -11.26 -16.84 -3.20
CA GLU A 124 -12.40 -15.95 -3.45
C GLU A 124 -13.71 -16.72 -3.21
N THR A 125 -14.40 -16.39 -2.11
CA THR A 125 -15.68 -17.02 -1.74
C THR A 125 -16.69 -15.95 -1.29
N PRO A 126 -18.00 -16.16 -1.53
CA PRO A 126 -19.04 -15.22 -1.10
C PRO A 126 -19.11 -15.04 0.42
N ASN A 127 -18.82 -16.12 1.17
CA ASN A 127 -18.81 -16.16 2.63
C ASN A 127 -17.44 -16.67 3.10
N PHE A 128 -16.42 -15.83 3.01
CA PHE A 128 -15.08 -16.18 3.44
C PHE A 128 -15.03 -16.52 4.93
N SER A 129 -14.26 -17.56 5.26
CA SER A 129 -14.00 -18.03 6.62
C SER A 129 -12.57 -18.52 6.72
N ALA A 130 -11.72 -17.77 7.43
CA ALA A 130 -10.31 -18.12 7.61
C ALA A 130 -10.15 -19.47 8.33
N LYS A 131 -11.04 -19.76 9.29
CA LYS A 131 -11.10 -21.04 9.98
C LYS A 131 -11.41 -22.22 9.03
N ASP A 132 -12.33 -22.05 8.09
CA ASP A 132 -12.68 -23.13 7.15
C ASP A 132 -11.59 -23.37 6.12
N VAL A 133 -10.95 -22.30 5.62
CA VAL A 133 -9.77 -22.43 4.74
C VAL A 133 -8.66 -23.19 5.45
N LEU A 134 -8.39 -22.87 6.72
CA LEU A 134 -7.38 -23.55 7.52
C LEU A 134 -7.73 -25.02 7.78
N LYS A 135 -8.99 -25.32 8.13
CA LYS A 135 -9.47 -26.67 8.44
C LYS A 135 -9.43 -27.58 7.20
N ASN A 136 -9.89 -27.08 6.06
CA ASN A 136 -10.03 -27.87 4.84
C ASN A 136 -8.75 -27.88 4.00
N ARG A 137 -7.77 -27.01 4.33
CA ARG A 137 -6.53 -26.83 3.56
C ARG A 137 -6.82 -26.60 2.06
N ALA A 138 -7.83 -25.78 1.77
CA ALA A 138 -8.16 -25.39 0.40
C ALA A 138 -6.98 -24.62 -0.22
N ASP A 139 -6.61 -24.93 -1.47
CA ASP A 139 -5.50 -24.34 -2.22
C ASP A 139 -4.15 -24.33 -1.47
N TRP A 140 -3.92 -25.36 -0.65
CA TRP A 140 -2.73 -25.46 0.19
C TRP A 140 -1.51 -26.00 -0.57
N ASN A 141 -0.33 -25.49 -0.23
CA ASN A 141 0.94 -25.89 -0.84
C ASN A 141 2.08 -25.92 0.21
N ARG A 142 3.24 -26.47 -0.17
CA ARG A 142 4.40 -26.59 0.73
C ARG A 142 4.90 -25.26 1.29
N LEU A 143 4.82 -24.15 0.54
CA LEU A 143 5.19 -22.84 1.04
C LEU A 143 4.31 -22.42 2.24
N LEU A 144 3.01 -22.74 2.20
CA LEU A 144 2.13 -22.49 3.34
C LEU A 144 2.49 -23.36 4.56
N ASP A 145 2.96 -24.59 4.35
CA ASP A 145 3.49 -25.42 5.44
C ASP A 145 4.76 -24.80 6.04
N ASP A 146 5.70 -24.38 5.21
CA ASP A 146 6.95 -23.74 5.64
C ASP A 146 6.69 -22.44 6.41
N LEU A 147 5.77 -21.59 5.92
CA LEU A 147 5.39 -20.33 6.57
C LEU A 147 4.66 -20.55 7.90
N ASN A 148 3.73 -21.51 7.97
CA ASN A 148 2.97 -21.79 9.19
C ASN A 148 3.75 -22.62 10.22
N GLY A 149 4.77 -23.38 9.78
CA GLY A 149 5.69 -24.11 10.65
C GLY A 149 6.76 -23.23 11.31
N ASP A 150 6.90 -21.98 10.86
CA ASP A 150 7.91 -21.06 11.38
C ASP A 150 7.43 -20.28 12.61
N ASP A 151 7.69 -20.81 13.81
CA ASP A 151 7.32 -20.21 15.08
C ASP A 151 7.88 -18.80 15.31
N SER A 152 9.10 -18.56 14.82
CA SER A 152 9.74 -17.24 14.94
C SER A 152 8.97 -16.22 14.08
N LEU A 153 8.64 -16.58 12.84
CA LEU A 153 7.83 -15.75 11.95
C LEU A 153 6.44 -15.47 12.54
N ARG A 154 5.73 -16.49 13.01
CA ARG A 154 4.43 -16.31 13.68
C ARG A 154 4.55 -15.44 14.92
N GLY A 155 5.65 -15.56 15.67
CA GLY A 155 5.97 -14.71 16.81
C GLY A 155 6.19 -13.24 16.43
N LEU A 156 6.78 -12.96 15.26
CA LEU A 156 6.90 -11.60 14.70
C LEU A 156 5.52 -11.06 14.32
N MET A 157 4.73 -11.84 13.57
CA MET A 157 3.37 -11.46 13.14
C MET A 157 2.44 -11.14 14.31
N ARG A 158 2.49 -11.96 15.37
CA ARG A 158 1.70 -11.75 16.60
C ARG A 158 2.03 -10.44 17.32
N ARG A 159 3.25 -9.92 17.16
CA ARG A 159 3.73 -8.69 17.83
C ARG A 159 3.48 -7.43 17.02
N LEU A 160 2.90 -7.54 15.83
CA LEU A 160 2.46 -6.38 15.06
C LEU A 160 1.20 -5.78 15.70
N PRO A 161 1.21 -4.49 16.07
CA PRO A 161 0.01 -3.84 16.61
C PRO A 161 -1.10 -3.77 15.56
N THR A 162 -2.31 -4.14 15.96
CA THR A 162 -3.53 -4.06 15.13
C THR A 162 -4.49 -2.98 15.63
N GLU A 163 -4.10 -2.23 16.65
CA GLU A 163 -4.90 -1.18 17.28
C GLU A 163 -3.99 -0.04 17.72
N LYS A 164 -4.50 1.19 17.65
CA LYS A 164 -3.91 2.38 18.25
C LYS A 164 -5.02 3.25 18.84
N THR A 165 -4.77 3.77 20.04
CA THR A 165 -5.61 4.78 20.67
C THR A 165 -5.06 6.18 20.39
N ILE A 166 -5.94 7.08 19.96
CA ILE A 166 -5.63 8.48 19.68
C ILE A 166 -6.42 9.33 20.65
N HIS A 167 -5.74 10.24 21.35
CA HIS A 167 -6.34 11.13 22.33
C HIS A 167 -6.52 12.53 21.75
N GLY A 168 -7.66 13.17 22.00
CA GLY A 168 -7.94 14.53 21.57
C GLY A 168 -8.81 14.65 20.31
N ILE A 169 -9.18 13.53 19.68
CA ILE A 169 -10.14 13.43 18.57
C ILE A 169 -11.04 12.22 18.71
N ASP A 170 -12.20 12.25 18.07
CA ASP A 170 -13.05 11.08 17.85
C ASP A 170 -12.89 10.49 16.44
N GLU A 171 -13.61 9.40 16.16
CA GLU A 171 -13.64 8.69 14.87
C GLU A 171 -14.14 9.53 13.69
N ARG A 172 -14.77 10.68 13.96
CA ARG A 172 -15.21 11.66 12.95
C ARG A 172 -14.19 12.80 12.80
N TYR A 173 -12.98 12.62 13.33
CA TYR A 173 -11.90 13.60 13.35
C TYR A 173 -12.25 14.91 14.06
N GLN A 174 -13.27 14.90 14.91
CA GLN A 174 -13.64 16.10 15.65
C GLN A 174 -12.76 16.24 16.89
N ALA A 175 -12.10 17.38 17.01
CA ALA A 175 -11.23 17.74 18.14
C ALA A 175 -12.01 17.88 19.47
N GLY A 176 -11.37 17.50 20.58
CA GLY A 176 -11.92 17.74 21.92
C GLY A 176 -11.10 17.12 23.05
N ARG A 177 -11.04 17.82 24.19
CA ARG A 177 -10.18 17.46 25.34
C ARG A 177 -10.39 16.04 25.88
N ASN A 178 -11.64 15.57 25.85
CA ASN A 178 -12.02 14.25 26.39
C ASN A 178 -12.31 13.23 25.28
N LYS A 179 -12.05 13.58 24.02
CA LYS A 179 -12.32 12.68 22.89
C LYS A 179 -11.20 11.66 22.75
N ILE A 180 -11.58 10.44 22.46
CA ILE A 180 -10.68 9.30 22.28
C ILE A 180 -11.19 8.52 21.08
N TRP A 181 -10.27 8.15 20.19
CA TRP A 181 -10.56 7.28 19.05
C TRP A 181 -9.68 6.03 19.12
N SER A 182 -10.30 4.85 19.09
CA SER A 182 -9.59 3.58 18.97
C SER A 182 -9.62 3.11 17.52
N TYR A 183 -8.50 3.27 16.81
CA TYR A 183 -8.37 2.84 15.43
C TYR A 183 -7.87 1.40 15.36
N LYS A 184 -8.66 0.53 14.73
CA LYS A 184 -8.43 -0.92 14.64
C LYS A 184 -8.30 -1.39 13.20
N LEU A 185 -7.47 -2.40 12.99
CA LEU A 185 -7.32 -3.08 11.71
C LEU A 185 -8.55 -3.96 11.38
N ASP A 186 -9.28 -4.43 12.39
CA ASP A 186 -10.45 -5.32 12.32
C ASP A 186 -10.22 -6.62 11.53
N ASP A 187 -9.13 -7.31 11.85
CA ASP A 187 -8.75 -8.64 11.34
C ASP A 187 -9.65 -9.75 11.94
N TRP A 188 -10.88 -9.84 11.47
CA TRP A 188 -11.86 -10.85 11.91
C TRP A 188 -11.85 -12.09 11.01
N ASP A 189 -12.30 -13.23 11.51
CA ASP A 189 -12.24 -14.52 10.81
C ASP A 189 -12.91 -14.50 9.41
N ASP A 190 -13.94 -13.68 9.24
CA ASP A 190 -14.88 -13.65 8.12
C ASP A 190 -14.58 -12.55 7.07
N ASN A 191 -13.41 -11.91 7.14
CA ASN A 191 -13.03 -10.86 6.21
C ASN A 191 -11.58 -10.98 5.72
N TYR A 192 -11.23 -10.22 4.68
CA TYR A 192 -9.86 -10.17 4.13
C TYR A 192 -8.97 -9.09 4.79
N ARG A 193 -9.42 -8.44 5.87
CA ARG A 193 -8.57 -7.50 6.61
C ARG A 193 -7.42 -8.28 7.23
N THR A 194 -6.21 -7.89 6.91
CA THR A 194 -4.98 -8.60 7.26
C THR A 194 -3.84 -7.63 7.56
N PRO A 195 -2.91 -8.00 8.46
CA PRO A 195 -1.64 -7.31 8.66
C PRO A 195 -0.56 -7.69 7.65
N CYS A 196 -0.74 -8.69 6.78
CA CYS A 196 0.30 -9.11 5.83
C CYS A 196 -0.29 -9.72 4.56
N GLN A 197 0.28 -9.34 3.41
CA GLN A 197 -0.07 -9.86 2.09
C GLN A 197 1.21 -10.29 1.37
N ILE A 198 1.17 -11.45 0.73
CA ILE A 198 2.22 -11.97 -0.15
C ILE A 198 1.57 -12.24 -1.50
N ILE A 199 2.01 -11.54 -2.54
CA ILE A 199 1.24 -11.46 -3.80
C ILE A 199 2.18 -11.73 -4.97
N PRO A 200 1.94 -12.77 -5.78
CA PRO A 200 2.69 -12.98 -7.01
C PRO A 200 2.32 -11.92 -8.06
N LEU A 201 3.34 -11.31 -8.66
CA LEU A 201 3.29 -10.21 -9.62
C LEU A 201 4.06 -10.59 -10.89
N GLY A 202 3.63 -11.66 -11.56
CA GLY A 202 4.31 -12.23 -12.73
C GLY A 202 5.46 -13.14 -12.32
N ASN A 203 6.70 -12.69 -12.54
CA ASN A 203 7.93 -13.40 -12.16
C ASN A 203 8.47 -12.97 -10.77
N ARG A 204 7.79 -12.05 -10.09
CA ARG A 204 8.20 -11.50 -8.79
C ARG A 204 7.10 -11.70 -7.76
N THR A 205 7.43 -11.48 -6.50
CA THR A 205 6.46 -11.54 -5.40
C THR A 205 6.58 -10.31 -4.52
N LEU A 206 5.47 -9.61 -4.29
CA LEU A 206 5.35 -8.62 -3.23
C LEU A 206 5.23 -9.33 -1.89
N ILE A 207 5.99 -8.87 -0.90
CA ILE A 207 5.77 -9.21 0.51
C ILE A 207 5.54 -7.90 1.24
N ALA A 208 4.36 -7.71 1.82
CA ALA A 208 3.98 -6.46 2.44
C ALA A 208 3.26 -6.67 3.78
N THR A 209 3.54 -5.79 4.74
CA THR A 209 2.91 -5.79 6.07
C THR A 209 2.27 -4.42 6.36
N ARG A 210 1.26 -4.43 7.22
CA ARG A 210 0.54 -3.27 7.75
C ARG A 210 0.42 -3.42 9.27
N HIS A 211 0.75 -2.36 10.01
CA HIS A 211 0.56 -2.33 11.46
C HIS A 211 0.25 -0.93 11.96
N MET A 212 -0.41 -0.85 13.13
CA MET A 212 -0.68 0.43 13.78
C MET A 212 0.56 0.95 14.48
N VAL A 213 0.78 2.27 14.45
CA VAL A 213 1.98 2.91 15.03
C VAL A 213 1.69 3.31 16.48
N GLU A 214 1.31 2.34 17.31
CA GLU A 214 1.19 2.54 18.76
C GLU A 214 2.56 2.85 19.39
N ASN A 215 3.59 2.14 18.91
CA ASN A 215 4.99 2.40 19.24
C ASN A 215 5.83 2.29 17.96
N PRO A 216 6.52 3.37 17.52
CA PRO A 216 7.33 3.36 16.29
C PRO A 216 8.38 2.25 16.23
N ARG A 217 8.87 1.76 17.38
CA ARG A 217 9.86 0.66 17.41
C ARG A 217 9.29 -0.69 16.96
N ARG A 218 7.97 -0.81 16.80
CA ARG A 218 7.32 -2.04 16.31
C ARG A 218 7.63 -2.32 14.83
N ILE A 219 8.13 -1.34 14.08
CA ILE A 219 8.62 -1.53 12.71
C ILE A 219 9.67 -2.65 12.61
N GLU A 220 10.49 -2.85 13.65
CA GLU A 220 11.48 -3.94 13.69
C GLU A 220 10.83 -5.31 13.48
N GLN A 221 9.63 -5.53 14.03
CA GLN A 221 8.89 -6.79 13.88
C GLN A 221 8.42 -6.98 12.44
N ALA A 222 7.93 -5.91 11.81
CA ALA A 222 7.46 -5.91 10.43
C ALA A 222 8.61 -6.21 9.46
N VAL A 223 9.72 -5.50 9.62
CA VAL A 223 10.93 -5.64 8.79
C VAL A 223 11.54 -7.05 8.92
N LYS A 224 11.63 -7.57 10.16
CA LYS A 224 12.08 -8.96 10.39
C LYS A 224 11.13 -9.99 9.77
N ALA A 225 9.81 -9.78 9.89
CA ALA A 225 8.83 -10.69 9.31
C ALA A 225 8.96 -10.72 7.78
N ILE A 226 9.05 -9.54 7.14
CA ILE A 226 9.26 -9.42 5.70
C ILE A 226 10.52 -10.16 5.26
N ASN A 227 11.67 -9.90 5.90
CA ASN A 227 12.93 -10.54 5.54
C ASN A 227 12.85 -12.06 5.65
N ARG A 228 12.18 -12.57 6.69
CA ARG A 228 12.01 -14.01 6.91
C ARG A 228 11.04 -14.65 5.92
N ILE A 229 9.96 -13.97 5.57
CA ILE A 229 9.06 -14.39 4.47
C ILE A 229 9.82 -14.40 3.15
N SER A 230 10.69 -13.41 2.89
CA SER A 230 11.54 -13.39 1.71
C SER A 230 12.43 -14.62 1.64
N ASP A 231 13.03 -15.06 2.75
CA ASP A 231 13.83 -16.28 2.79
C ASP A 231 12.99 -17.51 2.39
N HIS A 232 11.78 -17.67 2.95
CA HIS A 232 10.86 -18.75 2.59
C HIS A 232 10.47 -18.74 1.11
N VAL A 233 10.12 -17.57 0.57
CA VAL A 233 9.78 -17.41 -0.85
C VAL A 233 10.97 -17.78 -1.74
N MET A 234 12.18 -17.33 -1.39
CA MET A 234 13.38 -17.62 -2.17
C MET A 234 13.76 -19.11 -2.13
N ASN A 235 13.53 -19.79 -1.00
CA ASN A 235 13.82 -21.21 -0.78
C ASN A 235 12.75 -22.16 -1.34
N TYR A 236 11.52 -21.68 -1.52
CA TYR A 236 10.43 -22.49 -2.07
C TYR A 236 10.71 -22.94 -3.52
N GLY A 237 11.41 -22.10 -4.29
CA GLY A 237 11.95 -22.47 -5.61
C GLY A 237 10.94 -22.49 -6.75
N TYR A 238 9.75 -21.89 -6.58
CA TYR A 238 8.75 -21.80 -7.63
C TYR A 238 9.21 -20.84 -8.74
N ASN A 239 9.02 -21.24 -10.00
CA ASN A 239 9.56 -20.56 -11.18
C ASN A 239 8.54 -20.28 -12.29
N LYS A 240 7.28 -20.69 -12.11
CA LYS A 240 6.21 -20.40 -13.08
C LYS A 240 5.66 -19.00 -12.86
N LEU A 241 5.38 -18.29 -13.96
CA LEU A 241 4.71 -17.00 -13.92
C LEU A 241 3.34 -17.13 -13.26
N SER A 242 3.01 -16.18 -12.40
CA SER A 242 1.75 -16.18 -11.64
C SER A 242 1.35 -14.76 -11.28
N ILE A 243 0.06 -14.43 -11.42
CA ILE A 243 -0.50 -13.15 -10.99
C ILE A 243 -1.58 -13.45 -9.98
N GLY A 244 -1.40 -12.94 -8.78
CA GLY A 244 -2.30 -13.18 -7.66
C GLY A 244 -3.34 -12.09 -7.52
N ARG A 245 -4.52 -12.47 -7.01
CA ARG A 245 -5.52 -11.50 -6.53
C ARG A 245 -4.97 -10.73 -5.35
N ILE A 246 -5.39 -9.48 -5.19
CA ILE A 246 -4.94 -8.61 -4.11
C ILE A 246 -6.02 -8.59 -3.01
N PRO A 247 -5.82 -9.23 -1.84
CA PRO A 247 -6.82 -9.28 -0.78
C PRO A 247 -7.30 -7.90 -0.30
N GLN A 248 -6.38 -6.94 -0.18
CA GLN A 248 -6.66 -5.56 0.21
C GLN A 248 -5.83 -4.55 -0.58
N ARG A 249 -6.51 -3.49 -1.02
CA ARG A 249 -5.98 -2.45 -1.92
C ARG A 249 -4.70 -1.75 -1.43
N TRP A 250 -4.45 -1.67 -0.13
CA TRP A 250 -3.22 -1.08 0.40
C TRP A 250 -1.94 -1.78 -0.09
N ALA A 251 -2.00 -3.01 -0.60
CA ALA A 251 -0.85 -3.62 -1.25
C ALA A 251 -0.43 -2.87 -2.53
N ASN A 252 -1.37 -2.26 -3.27
CA ASN A 252 -1.03 -1.46 -4.46
C ASN A 252 -0.19 -0.25 -4.09
N ASP A 253 -0.56 0.43 -3.01
CA ASP A 253 0.20 1.54 -2.45
C ASP A 253 1.65 1.10 -2.12
N VAL A 254 1.82 -0.07 -1.52
CA VAL A 254 3.16 -0.61 -1.24
C VAL A 254 3.92 -1.00 -2.52
N ILE A 255 3.23 -1.54 -3.53
CA ILE A 255 3.83 -1.84 -4.84
C ILE A 255 4.40 -0.57 -5.47
N GLU A 256 3.61 0.50 -5.53
CA GLU A 256 4.04 1.76 -6.13
C GLU A 256 5.18 2.42 -5.34
N LEU A 257 5.13 2.32 -4.00
CA LEU A 257 6.24 2.77 -3.16
C LEU A 257 7.54 2.02 -3.45
N VAL A 258 7.49 0.68 -3.51
CA VAL A 258 8.68 -0.14 -3.77
C VAL A 258 9.22 0.11 -5.17
N LYS A 259 8.34 0.23 -6.19
CA LYS A 259 8.73 0.59 -7.55
C LYS A 259 9.43 1.95 -7.60
N HIS A 260 8.89 2.96 -6.92
CA HIS A 260 9.49 4.29 -6.88
C HIS A 260 10.94 4.25 -6.37
N TYR A 261 11.24 3.46 -5.34
CA TYR A 261 12.61 3.30 -4.84
C TYR A 261 13.49 2.37 -5.67
N ALA A 262 12.91 1.55 -6.55
CA ALA A 262 13.64 0.71 -7.48
C ALA A 262 14.10 1.48 -8.72
N THR A 263 13.36 2.54 -9.10
CA THR A 263 13.78 3.46 -10.16
C THR A 263 14.96 4.30 -9.66
N PRO A 264 16.10 4.34 -10.36
CA PRO A 264 17.16 5.29 -10.05
C PRO A 264 16.57 6.71 -10.03
N PRO A 265 17.00 7.60 -9.12
CA PRO A 265 16.60 8.99 -9.20
C PRO A 265 17.00 9.49 -10.59
N GLU A 266 16.05 9.99 -11.36
CA GLU A 266 16.35 10.82 -12.52
C GLU A 266 17.21 11.95 -11.97
N THR A 267 18.50 11.97 -12.32
CA THR A 267 19.39 13.07 -11.98
C THR A 267 18.67 14.35 -12.39
N PRO A 268 18.34 15.26 -11.46
CA PRO A 268 17.92 16.59 -11.87
C PRO A 268 19.10 17.13 -12.67
N ALA A 269 18.85 17.56 -13.91
CA ALA A 269 19.88 18.19 -14.73
C ALA A 269 20.45 19.38 -13.95
N ALA A 270 21.60 19.15 -13.31
CA ALA A 270 22.31 20.19 -12.58
C ALA A 270 22.84 21.19 -13.60
N ASP A 271 22.40 22.44 -13.43
CA ASP A 271 23.07 23.68 -13.79
C ASP A 271 24.15 23.60 -14.89
N MET A 272 23.78 23.96 -16.11
CA MET A 272 24.71 24.59 -17.05
C MET A 272 24.25 26.03 -17.30
N VAL A 273 24.95 26.96 -16.65
CA VAL A 273 24.97 28.37 -17.02
C VAL A 273 25.86 28.51 -18.26
N SER A 274 25.28 28.91 -19.40
CA SER A 274 25.94 29.79 -20.38
C SER A 274 24.91 30.32 -21.39
N GLU A 275 25.05 31.62 -21.66
CA GLU A 275 24.27 32.52 -22.53
C GLU A 275 24.19 32.12 -24.03
N PRO A 276 23.37 32.82 -24.85
CA PRO A 276 22.51 32.21 -25.84
C PRO A 276 23.12 32.17 -27.24
N GLU A 277 23.12 31.00 -27.88
CA GLU A 277 23.24 30.94 -29.33
C GLU A 277 22.20 30.00 -29.95
N THR A 278 21.51 30.60 -30.90
CA THR A 278 20.53 30.10 -31.85
C THR A 278 20.99 28.85 -32.57
N THR A 279 20.19 27.78 -32.52
CA THR A 279 19.86 26.94 -33.70
C THR A 279 18.75 25.95 -33.36
N SER A 280 17.82 25.81 -34.31
CA SER A 280 16.50 25.20 -34.21
C SER A 280 16.48 23.68 -34.02
N LYS A 281 15.62 23.24 -33.08
CA LYS A 281 15.25 21.84 -32.77
C LYS A 281 14.51 21.14 -33.93
N PRO A 282 14.69 19.82 -34.15
CA PRO A 282 13.72 18.97 -34.81
C PRO A 282 13.05 18.04 -33.78
N TYR A 283 11.97 18.50 -33.14
CA TYR A 283 11.16 17.66 -32.22
C TYR A 283 9.65 17.71 -32.48
N THR A 284 9.22 18.33 -33.59
CA THR A 284 7.79 18.56 -33.89
C THR A 284 7.17 17.54 -34.83
N GLN A 285 7.92 16.68 -35.52
CA GLN A 285 7.32 15.88 -36.60
C GLN A 285 6.44 14.70 -36.15
N LYS A 286 6.60 14.15 -34.93
CA LYS A 286 5.90 12.90 -34.54
C LYS A 286 4.54 13.13 -33.88
N ALA A 287 4.33 14.28 -33.24
CA ALA A 287 3.05 14.63 -32.62
C ALA A 287 2.03 15.16 -33.66
N GLU A 288 2.51 15.94 -34.63
CA GLU A 288 1.67 16.51 -35.70
C GLU A 288 1.20 15.42 -36.69
N GLN A 289 1.99 14.36 -36.91
CA GLN A 289 1.61 13.24 -37.78
C GLN A 289 0.52 12.32 -37.15
N MET A 290 0.46 12.22 -35.82
CA MET A 290 -0.57 11.40 -35.15
C MET A 290 -1.94 12.06 -35.16
N GLU A 291 -1.99 13.39 -35.07
CA GLU A 291 -3.24 14.16 -35.11
C GLU A 291 -3.86 14.15 -36.52
N ALA A 292 -3.03 14.11 -37.57
CA ALA A 292 -3.46 13.96 -38.96
C ALA A 292 -4.06 12.58 -39.30
N MET A 293 -3.75 11.53 -38.52
CA MET A 293 -4.26 10.16 -38.72
C MET A 293 -5.36 9.77 -37.73
N GLY A 294 -5.75 10.70 -36.85
CA GLY A 294 -6.82 10.52 -35.87
C GLY A 294 -6.56 9.44 -34.81
N LEU A 295 -5.34 8.95 -34.62
CA LEU A 295 -5.07 7.88 -33.62
C LEU A 295 -4.95 8.46 -32.20
N GLN A 296 -5.44 7.72 -31.20
CA GLN A 296 -5.34 8.06 -29.77
C GLN A 296 -4.65 6.94 -28.99
N MET A 297 -4.01 7.24 -27.86
CA MET A 297 -3.42 6.20 -27.01
C MET A 297 -4.42 5.71 -25.96
N CYS A 298 -4.40 4.41 -25.71
CA CYS A 298 -5.15 3.83 -24.60
C CYS A 298 -4.63 4.39 -23.27
N PRO A 299 -5.48 4.98 -22.41
CA PRO A 299 -5.04 5.59 -21.15
C PRO A 299 -4.56 4.57 -20.10
N VAL A 300 -4.86 3.28 -20.31
CA VAL A 300 -4.50 2.20 -19.38
C VAL A 300 -3.21 1.47 -19.75
N CYS A 301 -3.00 1.12 -21.02
CA CYS A 301 -1.83 0.34 -21.45
C CYS A 301 -0.90 1.06 -22.43
N GLY A 302 -1.26 2.26 -22.93
CA GLY A 302 -0.45 3.03 -23.88
C GLY A 302 -0.52 2.54 -25.33
N ALA A 303 -1.28 1.47 -25.63
CA ALA A 303 -1.44 0.97 -26.99
C ALA A 303 -2.10 2.01 -27.91
N GLU A 304 -1.73 2.00 -29.19
CA GLU A 304 -2.37 2.82 -30.21
C GLU A 304 -3.80 2.33 -30.47
N THR A 305 -4.75 3.26 -30.48
CA THR A 305 -6.18 2.98 -30.62
C THR A 305 -6.82 3.98 -31.59
N SER A 306 -7.81 3.53 -32.35
CA SER A 306 -8.60 4.41 -33.24
C SER A 306 -9.73 5.10 -32.44
N PRO A 307 -10.18 6.31 -32.82
CA PRO A 307 -11.33 7.00 -32.22
C PRO A 307 -12.63 6.22 -32.30
N GLU A 308 -12.73 5.33 -33.28
CA GLU A 308 -13.90 4.50 -33.54
C GLU A 308 -13.94 3.26 -32.63
N MET A 309 -12.79 2.89 -32.04
CA MET A 309 -12.72 1.75 -31.14
C MET A 309 -13.43 2.05 -29.82
N ARG A 310 -14.47 1.27 -29.53
CA ARG A 310 -15.17 1.34 -28.25
C ARG A 310 -14.39 0.74 -27.10
N PHE A 311 -13.48 -0.19 -27.40
CA PHE A 311 -12.64 -0.88 -26.43
C PHE A 311 -11.21 -0.97 -26.97
N CYS A 312 -10.22 -0.91 -26.09
CA CYS A 312 -8.83 -1.15 -26.46
C CYS A 312 -8.63 -2.64 -26.85
N GLY A 313 -8.05 -2.90 -28.01
CA GLY A 313 -7.76 -4.25 -28.49
C GLY A 313 -6.72 -5.02 -27.68
N GLU A 314 -5.88 -4.33 -26.91
CA GLU A 314 -4.87 -4.98 -26.06
C GLU A 314 -5.34 -5.23 -24.62
N CYS A 315 -5.93 -4.23 -23.98
CA CYS A 315 -6.29 -4.32 -22.55
C CYS A 315 -7.80 -4.41 -22.27
N GLY A 316 -8.66 -4.23 -23.28
CA GLY A 316 -10.11 -4.33 -23.16
C GLY A 316 -10.82 -3.15 -22.49
N VAL A 317 -10.11 -2.06 -22.15
CA VAL A 317 -10.73 -0.88 -21.51
C VAL A 317 -11.70 -0.16 -22.46
N ASN A 318 -12.84 0.30 -21.95
CA ASN A 318 -13.82 1.08 -22.73
C ASN A 318 -13.32 2.53 -22.95
N LEU A 319 -13.26 2.97 -24.21
CA LEU A 319 -12.71 4.26 -24.64
C LEU A 319 -13.79 5.34 -24.87
N VAL A 320 -15.08 5.00 -24.75
CA VAL A 320 -16.20 5.88 -25.12
C VAL A 320 -16.97 6.29 -23.87
N SER A 321 -16.53 7.34 -23.18
CA SER A 321 -17.29 7.90 -22.05
C SER A 321 -17.01 9.38 -21.80
N LYS A 322 -17.52 10.27 -22.66
CA LYS A 322 -17.93 11.64 -22.25
C LYS A 322 -19.37 11.60 -21.74
N GLY A 323 -19.58 11.01 -20.56
CA GLY A 323 -20.88 10.95 -19.89
C GLY A 323 -20.69 11.18 -18.40
N GLY A 324 -21.38 12.18 -17.85
CA GLY A 324 -21.18 12.72 -16.50
C GLY A 324 -21.07 11.66 -15.41
N VAL A 325 -20.29 12.00 -14.39
CA VAL A 325 -19.98 11.17 -13.23
C VAL A 325 -21.05 11.43 -12.16
N SER A 326 -21.69 10.37 -11.68
CA SER A 326 -22.49 10.31 -10.46
C SER A 326 -21.74 9.51 -9.38
N THR A 327 -22.26 9.46 -8.17
CA THR A 327 -21.71 8.60 -7.11
C THR A 327 -22.70 7.49 -6.75
N CYS A 328 -22.16 6.30 -6.52
CA CYS A 328 -22.95 5.16 -6.09
C CYS A 328 -23.56 5.43 -4.72
N PRO A 329 -24.90 5.37 -4.56
CA PRO A 329 -25.55 5.63 -3.27
C PRO A 329 -25.22 4.58 -2.20
N ARG A 330 -24.68 3.41 -2.59
CA ARG A 330 -24.33 2.33 -1.65
C ARG A 330 -22.87 2.37 -1.19
N CYS A 331 -21.94 2.65 -2.09
CA CYS A 331 -20.51 2.54 -1.78
C CYS A 331 -19.72 3.83 -2.01
N GLY A 332 -20.37 4.90 -2.48
CA GLY A 332 -19.74 6.20 -2.73
C GLY A 332 -18.78 6.24 -3.92
N ALA A 333 -18.59 5.12 -4.64
CA ALA A 333 -17.73 5.08 -5.80
C ALA A 333 -18.26 5.97 -6.93
N GLU A 334 -17.37 6.63 -7.66
CA GLU A 334 -17.73 7.30 -8.91
C GLU A 334 -18.30 6.29 -9.90
N THR A 335 -19.47 6.62 -10.46
CA THR A 335 -20.23 5.82 -11.39
C THR A 335 -20.61 6.68 -12.58
N HIS A 336 -20.54 6.15 -13.80
CA HIS A 336 -21.02 6.90 -14.96
C HIS A 336 -22.54 6.85 -15.04
N LEU A 337 -23.18 7.97 -15.40
CA LEU A 337 -24.65 8.10 -15.48
C LEU A 337 -25.35 7.08 -16.40
N ARG A 338 -24.62 6.37 -17.27
CA ARG A 338 -25.16 5.32 -18.15
C ARG A 338 -24.96 3.89 -17.63
N MET A 339 -24.37 3.72 -16.45
CA MET A 339 -24.18 2.39 -15.86
C MET A 339 -25.45 1.94 -15.14
N SER A 340 -26.02 0.80 -15.53
CA SER A 340 -27.14 0.18 -14.82
C SER A 340 -26.72 -0.43 -13.47
N PHE A 341 -25.43 -0.67 -13.28
CA PHE A 341 -24.86 -1.27 -12.07
C PHE A 341 -23.56 -0.56 -11.69
N CYS A 342 -23.31 -0.40 -10.39
CA CYS A 342 -22.05 0.12 -9.90
C CYS A 342 -20.93 -0.88 -10.14
N GLY A 343 -19.91 -0.51 -10.93
CA GLY A 343 -18.73 -1.35 -11.18
C GLY A 343 -17.88 -1.67 -9.95
N SER A 344 -18.09 -0.97 -8.84
CA SER A 344 -17.37 -1.22 -7.57
C SER A 344 -18.11 -2.12 -6.59
N CYS A 345 -19.45 -2.09 -6.53
CA CYS A 345 -20.20 -2.86 -5.52
C CYS A 345 -21.37 -3.68 -6.07
N GLY A 346 -21.56 -3.70 -7.40
CA GLY A 346 -22.60 -4.46 -8.09
C GLY A 346 -24.04 -3.99 -7.83
N VAL A 347 -24.25 -2.91 -7.07
CA VAL A 347 -25.60 -2.42 -6.79
C VAL A 347 -26.21 -1.85 -8.06
N ARG A 348 -27.49 -2.14 -8.28
CA ARG A 348 -28.23 -1.55 -9.40
C ARG A 348 -28.38 -0.05 -9.16
N LEU A 349 -27.91 0.75 -10.10
CA LEU A 349 -28.10 2.19 -10.10
C LEU A 349 -29.46 2.42 -10.76
N LYS A 350 -30.40 3.04 -10.01
CA LYS A 350 -31.70 3.39 -10.59
C LYS A 350 -31.48 4.46 -11.68
N PRO A 351 -32.21 4.41 -12.80
CA PRO A 351 -32.10 5.40 -13.87
C PRO A 351 -32.44 6.81 -13.39
#